data_AF-A0A3P6BGE3-F1
#
_entry.id   AF-A0A3P6BGE3-F1
#
_cell.length_a   1.000
_cell.length_b   1.000
_cell.length_c   1.000
_cell.angle_alpha   90.00
_cell.angle_beta   90.00
_cell.angle_gamma   90.00
#
_symmetry.space_group_name_H-M   'P 1'
#
loop_
_entity.id
_entity.type
_entity.pdbx_description
1 polymer ?
#
loop_
_entity_poly.entity_id
_entity_poly.type
_entity_poly.pdbx_seq_one_letter_code
_entity_poly.pdbx_strand_id
1 'polypeptide(L)'
;MSRRIIGSLSLRLRVIIVWPRSRSLLLRLEPYSTTPIVVGTDIYIVVGSEKHTDPEHSVWKVAYWKVASWSKVACRFEAFGWHVICVKNGNTEYDETCAAIKEAKSVTEKPTLIKVTTTIVYGSPNKANSYSVYGAALGEKEVEATRNNLGWPYEPFQVPDEVKSHWSRHTPKGSALESNWNATLAYEKKYPEEAAELKCELPAGWEKALPTYTPESPGDATRNLSQQCLNALAKVVPGFLEINLRFGVREHGMGAICNGIALHSPGLIPYCATFFVFTDYMRGAMRISALSEAGVIYVMTHDSIGLGEDGPTHQPIEHIASFRAMPNTLMFRPADGNETAGAYRITVTKRKTPSILALSRQKLPQLPGTSIEGVEKGGYTISDDSSGNKPDVILIGTGSELEIAAQAAEVLRKEGKTVRVVSFVCWELFEEQTDEYKESVLPSGVTARVSIEAASTFGWGKIVGGRGKSIGINSFGASAPAPLLYKEFGIIVEAVVDAAKSLF
;
A
#
# COMPACT_ATOMS: atom_id res chain seq x y z
N MET A 1 -0.67 -36.32 -36.21
CA MET A 1 -1.45 -35.22 -36.80
C MET A 1 -2.85 -35.23 -36.19
N SER A 2 -3.13 -34.30 -35.28
CA SER A 2 -4.50 -33.81 -34.99
C SER A 2 -4.37 -32.64 -34.02
N ARG A 3 -4.41 -31.41 -34.56
CA ARG A 3 -4.45 -30.17 -33.78
C ARG A 3 -5.90 -29.91 -33.41
N ARG A 4 -6.24 -29.93 -32.11
CA ARG A 4 -7.49 -29.34 -31.61
C ARG A 4 -7.27 -27.86 -31.35
N ILE A 5 -8.01 -27.06 -32.11
CA ILE A 5 -8.15 -25.61 -31.96
C ILE A 5 -8.92 -25.37 -30.65
N ILE A 6 -8.32 -24.66 -29.70
CA ILE A 6 -9.01 -24.14 -28.52
C ILE A 6 -9.40 -22.69 -28.87
N GLY A 7 -10.69 -22.47 -29.13
CA GLY A 7 -11.24 -21.14 -29.30
C GLY A 7 -11.30 -20.40 -27.97
N SER A 8 -10.81 -19.16 -27.94
CA SER A 8 -10.94 -18.27 -26.78
C SER A 8 -12.39 -17.78 -26.69
N LEU A 9 -13.15 -18.30 -25.73
CA LEU A 9 -14.40 -17.67 -25.31
C LEU A 9 -14.06 -16.46 -24.43
N SER A 10 -14.20 -15.26 -24.97
CA SER A 10 -14.22 -14.02 -24.19
C SER A 10 -15.56 -13.92 -23.45
N LEU A 11 -15.63 -14.41 -22.22
CA LEU A 11 -16.73 -14.08 -21.31
C LEU A 11 -16.56 -12.64 -20.83
N ARG A 12 -17.37 -11.71 -21.37
CA ARG A 12 -17.54 -10.36 -20.82
C ARG A 12 -18.42 -10.46 -19.57
N LEU A 13 -17.83 -10.34 -18.38
CA LEU A 13 -18.59 -10.23 -17.14
C LEU A 13 -19.11 -8.79 -16.97
N ARG A 14 -20.42 -8.63 -16.77
CA ARG A 14 -21.00 -7.40 -16.20
C ARG A 14 -20.91 -7.53 -14.68
N VAL A 15 -19.97 -6.83 -14.06
CA VAL A 15 -19.89 -6.74 -12.59
C VAL A 15 -21.03 -5.85 -12.10
N ILE A 16 -21.97 -6.42 -11.34
CA ILE A 16 -23.03 -5.68 -10.64
C ILE A 16 -22.49 -5.35 -9.24
N ILE A 17 -22.51 -4.06 -8.89
CA ILE A 17 -21.85 -3.47 -7.71
C ILE A 17 -22.88 -3.29 -6.60
N VAL A 18 -22.51 -3.65 -5.36
CA VAL A 18 -23.33 -3.53 -4.14
C VAL A 18 -22.51 -2.95 -2.98
N TRP A 19 -23.20 -2.22 -2.10
CA TRP A 19 -22.64 -1.47 -0.97
C TRP A 19 -23.29 -1.98 0.33
N PRO A 20 -22.53 -2.39 1.37
CA PRO A 20 -23.09 -2.77 2.66
C PRO A 20 -23.38 -1.57 3.59
N ARG A 21 -24.48 -1.64 4.35
CA ARG A 21 -24.94 -0.65 5.34
C ARG A 21 -24.38 -0.91 6.75
N SER A 22 -24.14 0.19 7.49
CA SER A 22 -24.18 0.43 8.96
C SER A 22 -22.88 1.09 9.46
N ARG A 23 -22.83 2.11 10.32
CA ARG A 23 -23.77 2.73 11.28
C ARG A 23 -23.67 4.27 11.24
N SER A 24 -24.75 4.89 11.71
CA SER A 24 -24.95 6.30 12.05
C SER A 24 -23.90 6.89 13.00
N LEU A 25 -23.19 7.94 12.56
CA LEU A 25 -22.65 8.98 13.41
C LEU A 25 -23.15 10.33 12.87
N LEU A 26 -24.02 10.99 13.64
CA LEU A 26 -24.45 12.37 13.42
C LEU A 26 -23.26 13.30 13.64
N LEU A 27 -22.53 13.63 12.59
CA LEU A 27 -21.64 14.79 12.56
C LEU A 27 -22.34 15.90 11.77
N ARG A 28 -22.58 17.02 12.44
CA ARG A 28 -23.06 18.27 11.84
C ARG A 28 -22.18 18.61 10.64
N LEU A 29 -22.79 18.65 9.45
CA LEU A 29 -22.16 19.11 8.22
C LEU A 29 -22.13 20.65 8.22
N GLU A 30 -20.94 21.22 8.45
CA GLU A 30 -20.60 22.54 7.91
C GLU A 30 -20.07 22.38 6.46
N PRO A 31 -20.25 23.39 5.59
CA PRO A 31 -20.28 23.15 4.15
C PRO A 31 -18.90 23.36 3.52
N TYR A 32 -18.10 22.30 3.39
CA TYR A 32 -16.99 22.28 2.43
C TYR A 32 -16.82 20.91 1.78
N SER A 33 -16.59 20.94 0.47
CA SER A 33 -16.34 19.85 -0.49
C SER A 33 -17.57 19.07 -0.98
N THR A 34 -18.04 19.47 -2.17
CA THR A 34 -18.89 18.65 -3.03
C THR A 34 -18.01 17.93 -4.05
N THR A 35 -17.61 16.70 -3.73
CA THR A 35 -17.18 15.71 -4.73
C THR A 35 -18.40 14.84 -5.06
N PRO A 36 -18.79 14.65 -6.34
CA PRO A 36 -19.69 13.57 -6.69
C PRO A 36 -18.92 12.32 -7.12
N ILE A 37 -19.35 11.18 -6.58
CA ILE A 37 -19.04 9.82 -7.02
C ILE A 37 -20.12 9.40 -8.05
N VAL A 38 -19.74 8.63 -9.10
CA VAL A 38 -20.31 7.32 -9.51
C VAL A 38 -19.90 6.93 -10.95
N VAL A 39 -19.02 5.92 -11.00
CA VAL A 39 -18.97 4.65 -11.76
C VAL A 39 -19.57 4.52 -13.18
N GLY A 40 -18.73 3.97 -14.08
CA GLY A 40 -19.09 3.35 -15.36
C GLY A 40 -18.67 4.21 -16.55
N THR A 41 -17.56 3.85 -17.20
CA THR A 41 -16.72 4.63 -18.14
C THR A 41 -15.67 5.48 -17.43
N ASP A 42 -14.41 5.13 -17.63
CA ASP A 42 -13.24 5.85 -17.15
C ASP A 42 -13.12 7.20 -17.90
N ILE A 43 -13.81 8.22 -17.39
CA ILE A 43 -13.74 9.59 -17.92
C ILE A 43 -12.74 10.37 -17.07
N TYR A 44 -11.60 10.70 -17.67
CA TYR A 44 -10.61 11.58 -17.07
C TYR A 44 -10.71 12.97 -17.71
N ILE A 45 -11.17 13.95 -16.94
CA ILE A 45 -11.16 15.36 -17.36
C ILE A 45 -9.84 15.96 -16.86
N VAL A 46 -8.96 16.31 -17.80
CA VAL A 46 -7.71 17.02 -17.48
C VAL A 46 -7.90 18.48 -17.86
N VAL A 47 -7.91 19.34 -16.84
CA VAL A 47 -8.04 20.79 -16.99
C VAL A 47 -6.64 21.42 -17.00
N GLY A 48 -6.34 22.23 -18.03
CA GLY A 48 -5.05 22.88 -18.18
C GLY A 48 -5.16 24.26 -18.81
N SER A 49 -4.24 25.18 -18.44
CA SER A 49 -4.14 26.52 -19.03
C SER A 49 -3.01 26.60 -20.07
N GLU A 50 -3.28 27.29 -21.18
CA GLU A 50 -2.31 27.60 -22.24
C GLU A 50 -1.94 29.09 -22.20
N LYS A 51 -0.65 29.42 -22.31
CA LYS A 51 -0.16 30.77 -22.62
C LYS A 51 0.19 30.84 -24.11
N HIS A 52 -0.26 31.89 -24.79
CA HIS A 52 0.41 32.39 -25.97
C HIS A 52 1.70 33.10 -25.53
N THR A 53 2.86 32.63 -25.96
CA THR A 53 4.15 33.31 -25.74
C THR A 53 4.57 34.05 -27.00
N ASP A 54 4.84 35.35 -26.82
CA ASP A 54 5.48 36.28 -27.76
C ASP A 54 6.93 35.83 -28.09
N PRO A 55 7.46 35.99 -29.33
CA PRO A 55 8.69 35.33 -29.76
C PRO A 55 10.00 35.93 -29.24
N GLU A 56 10.01 37.11 -28.64
CA GLU A 56 11.26 37.78 -28.27
C GLU A 56 11.43 37.83 -26.76
N HIS A 57 12.40 37.06 -26.24
CA HIS A 57 13.28 37.33 -25.07
C HIS A 57 13.75 35.99 -24.43
N SER A 58 14.80 35.40 -25.00
CA SER A 58 15.81 34.59 -24.28
C SER A 58 16.63 35.55 -23.42
N VAL A 59 17.02 35.30 -22.16
CA VAL A 59 17.96 34.27 -21.70
C VAL A 59 17.76 34.11 -20.17
N TRP A 60 17.97 32.90 -19.63
CA TRP A 60 17.92 32.54 -18.19
C TRP A 60 16.52 32.40 -17.55
N LYS A 61 15.83 31.30 -17.86
CA LYS A 61 14.81 30.73 -16.96
C LYS A 61 15.11 29.26 -16.71
N VAL A 62 15.17 28.94 -15.42
CA VAL A 62 15.26 27.62 -14.79
C VAL A 62 14.52 26.56 -15.59
N ALA A 63 15.14 25.37 -15.70
CA ALA A 63 14.63 24.19 -16.36
C ALA A 63 13.31 23.67 -15.74
N TYR A 64 12.21 24.39 -15.96
CA TYR A 64 10.87 23.86 -15.83
C TYR A 64 10.47 23.27 -17.19
N TRP A 65 10.53 21.94 -17.28
CA TRP A 65 9.75 21.09 -18.19
C TRP A 65 9.38 21.68 -19.56
N LYS A 66 10.35 21.70 -20.49
CA LYS A 66 10.09 21.87 -21.94
C LYS A 66 9.48 20.60 -22.61
N VAL A 67 9.02 19.61 -21.83
CA VAL A 67 8.67 18.25 -22.32
C VAL A 67 7.18 18.07 -22.65
N ALA A 68 6.28 19.00 -22.35
CA ALA A 68 4.88 18.85 -22.76
C ALA A 68 4.27 20.16 -23.29
N SER A 69 4.34 20.38 -24.59
CA SER A 69 3.26 21.14 -25.22
C SER A 69 1.98 20.32 -25.12
N TRP A 70 0.84 20.93 -24.84
CA TRP A 70 -0.42 20.21 -24.64
C TRP A 70 -0.88 19.39 -25.87
N SER A 71 -0.44 19.76 -27.07
CA SER A 71 -0.57 18.95 -28.29
C SER A 71 0.09 17.57 -28.15
N LYS A 72 1.21 17.49 -27.42
CA LYS A 72 1.91 16.22 -27.15
C LYS A 72 1.21 15.38 -26.07
N VAL A 73 0.38 15.99 -25.21
CA VAL A 73 -0.41 15.24 -24.21
C VAL A 73 -1.50 14.44 -24.91
N ALA A 74 -2.31 15.08 -25.77
CA ALA A 74 -3.36 14.39 -26.53
C ALA A 74 -2.78 13.23 -27.34
N CYS A 75 -1.74 13.48 -28.15
CA CYS A 75 -1.07 12.44 -28.94
C CYS A 75 -0.49 11.31 -28.08
N ARG A 76 0.02 11.60 -26.88
CA ARG A 76 0.53 10.57 -25.97
C ARG A 76 -0.60 9.66 -25.46
N PHE A 77 -1.76 10.20 -25.13
CA PHE A 77 -2.91 9.40 -24.70
C PHE A 77 -3.51 8.59 -25.84
N GLU A 78 -3.58 9.16 -27.05
CA GLU A 78 -3.91 8.40 -28.26
C GLU A 78 -2.95 7.23 -28.48
N ALA A 79 -1.63 7.45 -28.29
CA ALA A 79 -0.63 6.38 -28.37
C ALA A 79 -0.78 5.31 -27.28
N PHE A 80 -1.35 5.65 -26.11
CA PHE A 80 -1.75 4.68 -25.09
C PHE A 80 -3.06 3.94 -25.44
N GLY A 81 -3.72 4.30 -26.55
CA GLY A 81 -4.96 3.67 -27.00
C GLY A 81 -6.24 4.33 -26.47
N TRP A 82 -6.16 5.52 -25.88
CA TRP A 82 -7.31 6.23 -25.32
C TRP A 82 -8.16 6.91 -26.38
N HIS A 83 -9.44 7.12 -26.06
CA HIS A 83 -10.28 8.10 -26.77
C HIS A 83 -9.93 9.50 -26.26
N VAL A 84 -9.80 10.49 -27.15
CA VAL A 84 -9.39 11.85 -26.78
C VAL A 84 -10.36 12.86 -27.37
N ILE A 85 -10.93 13.71 -26.51
CA ILE A 85 -11.84 14.80 -26.89
C ILE A 85 -11.21 16.12 -26.46
N CYS A 86 -11.26 17.15 -27.30
CA CYS A 86 -10.73 18.48 -26.98
C CYS A 86 -11.87 19.51 -26.92
N VAL A 87 -12.03 20.14 -25.75
CA VAL A 87 -12.92 21.29 -25.54
C VAL A 87 -12.04 22.55 -25.48
N LYS A 88 -12.16 23.43 -26.47
CA LYS A 88 -11.24 24.56 -26.65
C LYS A 88 -11.49 25.71 -25.69
N ASN A 89 -12.71 25.87 -25.20
CA ASN A 89 -13.08 26.96 -24.30
C ASN A 89 -13.95 26.44 -23.13
N GLY A 90 -13.30 25.91 -22.10
CA GLY A 90 -13.97 25.49 -20.87
C GLY A 90 -14.41 26.63 -19.96
N ASN A 91 -14.15 27.90 -20.30
CA ASN A 91 -14.54 29.03 -19.46
C ASN A 91 -16.02 29.39 -19.65
N THR A 92 -16.51 29.33 -20.90
CA THR A 92 -17.88 29.76 -21.25
C THR A 92 -18.68 28.74 -22.05
N GLU A 93 -18.03 27.78 -22.73
CA GLU A 93 -18.74 26.78 -23.56
C GLU A 93 -19.18 25.57 -22.74
N TYR A 94 -20.19 25.79 -21.89
CA TYR A 94 -20.78 24.74 -21.05
C TYR A 94 -21.35 23.58 -21.89
N ASP A 95 -22.05 23.89 -22.99
CA ASP A 95 -22.71 22.89 -23.83
C ASP A 95 -21.70 21.99 -24.56
N GLU A 96 -20.55 22.53 -25.00
CA GLU A 96 -19.45 21.74 -25.57
C GLU A 96 -18.91 20.72 -24.55
N THR A 97 -18.75 21.16 -23.30
CA THR A 97 -18.27 20.27 -22.21
C THR A 97 -19.28 19.16 -21.94
N CYS A 98 -20.57 19.49 -21.93
CA CYS A 98 -21.65 18.52 -21.78
C CYS A 98 -21.74 17.53 -22.97
N ALA A 99 -21.53 18.00 -24.19
CA ALA A 99 -21.47 17.16 -25.39
C ALA A 99 -20.28 16.19 -25.31
N ALA A 100 -19.10 16.66 -24.92
CA ALA A 100 -17.91 15.83 -24.74
C ALA A 100 -18.12 14.71 -23.71
N ILE A 101 -18.79 15.01 -22.58
CA ILE A 101 -19.10 13.98 -21.57
C ILE A 101 -20.09 12.93 -22.11
N LYS A 102 -21.10 13.35 -22.87
CA LYS A 102 -22.05 12.43 -23.50
C LYS A 102 -21.34 11.52 -24.52
N GLU A 103 -20.46 12.09 -25.34
CA GLU A 103 -19.65 11.33 -26.28
C GLU A 103 -18.74 10.33 -25.55
N ALA A 104 -18.02 10.77 -24.51
CA ALA A 104 -17.15 9.90 -23.72
C ALA A 104 -17.90 8.68 -23.16
N LYS A 105 -19.13 8.87 -22.66
CA LYS A 105 -20.00 7.78 -22.16
C LYS A 105 -20.45 6.81 -23.25
N SER A 106 -20.49 7.25 -24.51
CA SER A 106 -20.85 6.40 -25.64
C SER A 106 -19.71 5.47 -26.08
N VAL A 107 -18.46 5.80 -25.71
CA VAL A 107 -17.28 4.98 -25.99
C VAL A 107 -17.05 3.99 -24.85
N THR A 108 -17.34 2.72 -25.09
CA THR A 108 -17.29 1.66 -24.05
C THR A 108 -16.04 0.78 -24.10
N GLU A 109 -15.27 0.85 -25.17
CA GLU A 109 -14.12 -0.05 -25.41
C GLU A 109 -12.76 0.61 -25.08
N LYS A 110 -12.74 1.89 -24.71
CA LYS A 110 -11.54 2.67 -24.40
C LYS A 110 -11.79 3.62 -23.22
N PRO A 111 -10.78 3.89 -22.38
CA PRO A 111 -10.83 5.03 -21.49
C PRO A 111 -10.82 6.34 -22.28
N THR A 112 -11.43 7.40 -21.75
CA THR A 112 -11.52 8.70 -22.42
C THR A 112 -10.78 9.79 -21.65
N LEU A 113 -9.93 10.53 -22.36
CA LEU A 113 -9.37 11.81 -21.91
C LEU A 113 -10.19 12.95 -22.53
N ILE A 114 -10.78 13.81 -21.71
CA ILE A 114 -11.33 15.09 -22.17
C ILE A 114 -10.34 16.20 -21.80
N LYS A 115 -9.64 16.74 -22.80
CA LYS A 115 -8.76 17.91 -22.66
C LYS A 115 -9.64 19.16 -22.69
N VAL A 116 -9.77 19.84 -21.55
CA VAL A 116 -10.52 21.09 -21.44
C VAL A 116 -9.55 22.25 -21.24
N THR A 117 -9.49 23.16 -22.21
CA THR A 117 -8.66 24.37 -22.12
C THR A 117 -9.40 25.44 -21.33
N THR A 118 -8.77 25.91 -20.25
CA THR A 118 -9.33 26.95 -19.37
C THR A 118 -8.31 28.05 -19.11
N THR A 119 -8.78 29.19 -18.59
CA THR A 119 -7.92 30.24 -18.05
C THR A 119 -7.82 30.04 -16.54
N ILE A 120 -6.60 29.81 -16.03
CA ILE A 120 -6.40 29.72 -14.58
C ILE A 120 -6.79 31.04 -13.91
N VAL A 121 -7.64 30.97 -12.87
CA VAL A 121 -8.29 32.12 -12.22
C VAL A 121 -9.04 33.00 -13.22
N TYR A 122 -9.81 32.38 -14.12
CA TYR A 122 -10.73 33.09 -15.00
C TYR A 122 -11.63 34.07 -14.21
N GLY A 123 -11.79 35.27 -14.74
CA GLY A 123 -12.55 36.35 -14.09
C GLY A 123 -11.70 37.34 -13.28
N SER A 124 -10.48 36.97 -12.85
CA SER A 124 -9.57 37.94 -12.22
C SER A 124 -8.96 38.86 -13.29
N PRO A 125 -9.20 40.18 -13.24
CA PRO A 125 -8.73 41.08 -14.28
C PRO A 125 -7.20 41.22 -14.31
N ASN A 126 -6.54 41.13 -13.14
CA ASN A 126 -5.10 41.40 -13.05
C ASN A 126 -4.24 40.14 -12.85
N LYS A 127 -4.84 39.02 -12.45
CA LYS A 127 -4.09 37.80 -12.13
C LYS A 127 -4.52 36.55 -12.90
N ALA A 128 -5.54 36.63 -13.76
CA ALA A 128 -5.86 35.54 -14.67
C ALA A 128 -4.63 35.16 -15.53
N ASN A 129 -4.50 33.88 -15.84
CA ASN A 129 -3.40 33.34 -16.65
C ASN A 129 -1.98 33.57 -16.05
N SER A 130 -1.89 33.69 -14.72
CA SER A 130 -0.63 33.84 -14.00
C SER A 130 -0.31 32.63 -13.12
N TYR A 131 0.97 32.31 -12.95
CA TYR A 131 1.43 31.29 -11.99
C TYR A 131 1.35 31.77 -10.54
N SER A 132 1.36 33.09 -10.32
CA SER A 132 1.41 33.71 -8.97
C SER A 132 0.17 33.45 -8.12
N VAL A 133 -0.89 32.87 -8.70
CA VAL A 133 -2.16 32.58 -8.03
C VAL A 133 -2.41 31.09 -7.78
N TYR A 134 -1.51 30.20 -8.19
CA TYR A 134 -1.72 28.75 -8.08
C TYR A 134 -1.77 28.25 -6.62
N GLY A 135 -1.03 28.89 -5.71
CA GLY A 135 -0.91 28.45 -4.31
C GLY A 135 -1.06 29.56 -3.29
N ALA A 136 -1.64 30.71 -3.67
CA ALA A 136 -1.79 31.86 -2.79
C ALA A 136 -3.18 32.47 -2.92
N ALA A 137 -3.70 33.02 -1.83
CA ALA A 137 -4.92 33.81 -1.86
C ALA A 137 -4.78 35.00 -2.81
N LEU A 138 -5.87 35.38 -3.48
CA LEU A 138 -5.87 36.51 -4.42
C LEU A 138 -5.56 37.84 -3.72
N GLY A 139 -5.94 37.98 -2.44
CA GLY A 139 -5.85 39.22 -1.67
C GLY A 139 -7.05 40.13 -1.91
N GLU A 140 -7.43 40.90 -0.89
CA GLU A 140 -8.70 41.64 -0.82
C GLU A 140 -8.97 42.51 -2.06
N LYS A 141 -7.99 43.32 -2.48
CA LYS A 141 -8.12 44.21 -3.66
C LYS A 141 -8.40 43.43 -4.95
N GLU A 142 -7.75 42.28 -5.13
CA GLU A 142 -7.95 41.49 -6.34
C GLU A 142 -9.28 40.72 -6.27
N VAL A 143 -9.71 40.30 -5.08
CA VAL A 143 -11.03 39.69 -4.89
C VAL A 143 -12.13 40.70 -5.23
N GLU A 144 -12.03 41.96 -4.78
CA GLU A 144 -12.96 43.03 -5.13
C GLU A 144 -12.98 43.29 -6.64
N ALA A 145 -11.80 43.44 -7.26
CA ALA A 145 -11.70 43.62 -8.71
C ALA A 145 -12.29 42.43 -9.50
N THR A 146 -12.08 41.20 -9.02
CA THR A 146 -12.65 39.98 -9.62
C THR A 146 -14.18 39.96 -9.49
N ARG A 147 -14.73 40.32 -8.33
CA ARG A 147 -16.18 40.44 -8.15
C ARG A 147 -16.78 41.46 -9.10
N ASN A 148 -16.16 42.63 -9.22
CA ASN A 148 -16.60 43.68 -10.14
C ASN A 148 -16.55 43.20 -11.60
N ASN A 149 -15.47 42.54 -12.01
CA ASN A 149 -15.30 42.03 -13.38
C ASN A 149 -16.31 40.92 -13.73
N LEU A 150 -16.68 40.08 -12.76
CA LEU A 150 -17.69 39.02 -12.93
C LEU A 150 -19.13 39.49 -12.70
N GLY A 151 -19.34 40.75 -12.32
CA GLY A 151 -20.67 41.25 -11.95
C GLY A 151 -21.28 40.51 -10.76
N TRP A 152 -20.46 40.15 -9.76
CA TRP A 152 -20.88 39.41 -8.57
C TRP A 152 -21.07 40.34 -7.36
N PRO A 153 -22.31 40.82 -7.09
CA PRO A 153 -22.57 41.85 -6.07
C PRO A 153 -22.68 41.30 -4.65
N TYR A 154 -22.53 39.99 -4.46
CA TYR A 154 -22.80 39.34 -3.17
C TYR A 154 -21.59 39.37 -2.24
N GLU A 155 -21.88 39.47 -0.94
CA GLU A 155 -20.91 39.52 0.14
C GLU A 155 -20.06 38.23 0.25
N PRO A 156 -18.93 38.25 0.98
CA PRO A 156 -18.16 37.04 1.28
C PRO A 156 -19.03 35.91 1.83
N PHE A 157 -18.90 34.72 1.23
CA PHE A 157 -19.66 33.50 1.54
C PHE A 157 -21.18 33.57 1.31
N GLN A 158 -21.70 34.66 0.74
CA GLN A 158 -23.09 34.74 0.34
C GLN A 158 -23.32 33.99 -0.98
N VAL A 159 -24.13 32.93 -0.91
CA VAL A 159 -24.61 32.19 -2.09
C VAL A 159 -26.06 32.59 -2.36
N PRO A 160 -26.42 33.07 -3.58
CA PRO A 160 -27.77 33.44 -3.93
C PRO A 160 -28.76 32.27 -3.85
N ASP A 161 -30.01 32.54 -3.53
CA ASP A 161 -31.01 31.48 -3.33
C ASP A 161 -31.38 30.77 -4.63
N GLU A 162 -31.35 31.45 -5.79
CA GLU A 162 -31.51 30.76 -7.07
C GLU A 162 -30.37 29.77 -7.34
N VAL A 163 -29.13 30.08 -6.93
CA VAL A 163 -27.97 29.19 -7.08
C VAL A 163 -28.12 27.98 -6.16
N LYS A 164 -28.48 28.20 -4.89
CA LYS A 164 -28.76 27.09 -3.95
C LYS A 164 -29.85 26.16 -4.49
N SER A 165 -30.94 26.74 -4.99
CA SER A 165 -32.07 26.02 -5.57
C SER A 165 -31.65 25.24 -6.83
N HIS A 166 -30.82 25.83 -7.68
CA HIS A 166 -30.29 25.16 -8.86
C HIS A 166 -29.44 23.94 -8.50
N TRP A 167 -28.62 23.99 -7.44
CA TRP A 167 -27.81 22.85 -7.02
C TRP A 167 -28.64 21.78 -6.31
N SER A 168 -29.55 22.18 -5.42
CA SER A 168 -30.38 21.26 -4.62
C SER A 168 -31.45 20.51 -5.43
N ARG A 169 -31.77 20.95 -6.66
CA ARG A 169 -32.71 20.24 -7.57
C ARG A 169 -32.31 18.79 -7.85
N HIS A 170 -31.04 18.43 -7.67
CA HIS A 170 -30.54 17.07 -7.86
C HIS A 170 -30.79 16.15 -6.65
N THR A 171 -31.09 16.69 -5.46
CA THR A 171 -31.28 15.90 -4.24
C THR A 171 -32.40 14.86 -4.40
N PRO A 172 -33.61 15.20 -4.90
CA PRO A 172 -34.66 14.20 -5.13
C PRO A 172 -34.24 13.16 -6.18
N LYS A 173 -33.51 13.57 -7.22
CA LYS A 173 -33.01 12.67 -8.27
C LYS A 173 -31.99 11.67 -7.70
N GLY A 174 -31.06 12.12 -6.86
CA GLY A 174 -30.10 11.25 -6.17
C GLY A 174 -30.81 10.24 -5.28
N SER A 175 -31.76 10.70 -4.46
CA SER A 175 -32.58 9.83 -3.60
C SER A 175 -33.38 8.80 -4.40
N ALA A 176 -33.94 9.19 -5.55
CA ALA A 176 -34.64 8.27 -6.44
C ALA A 176 -33.69 7.25 -7.09
N LEU A 177 -32.49 7.66 -7.53
CA LEU A 177 -31.48 6.74 -8.07
C LEU A 177 -31.05 5.71 -7.04
N GLU A 178 -30.79 6.13 -5.80
CA GLU A 178 -30.46 5.23 -4.70
C GLU A 178 -31.63 4.29 -4.37
N SER A 179 -32.86 4.81 -4.31
CA SER A 179 -34.05 4.00 -4.05
C SER A 179 -34.29 2.96 -5.14
N ASN A 180 -34.11 3.34 -6.41
CA ASN A 180 -34.23 2.44 -7.55
C ASN A 180 -33.15 1.35 -7.50
N TRP A 181 -31.91 1.72 -7.18
CA TRP A 181 -30.82 0.76 -7.02
C TRP A 181 -31.07 -0.19 -5.84
N ASN A 182 -31.51 0.32 -4.69
CA ASN A 182 -31.89 -0.49 -3.53
C ASN A 182 -33.02 -1.47 -3.88
N ALA A 183 -33.97 -1.07 -4.72
CA ALA A 183 -35.02 -1.97 -5.20
C ALA A 183 -34.43 -3.10 -6.07
N THR A 184 -33.35 -2.86 -6.82
CA THR A 184 -32.65 -3.93 -7.55
C THR A 184 -31.97 -4.94 -6.64
N LEU A 185 -31.67 -4.59 -5.38
CA LEU A 185 -31.17 -5.54 -4.37
C LEU A 185 -32.20 -6.61 -3.98
N ALA A 186 -33.44 -6.58 -4.50
CA ALA A 186 -34.30 -7.77 -4.51
C ALA A 186 -33.59 -9.00 -5.13
N TYR A 187 -32.52 -8.78 -5.90
CA TYR A 187 -31.47 -9.75 -6.24
C TYR A 187 -31.13 -10.73 -5.10
N GLU A 188 -30.99 -10.27 -3.86
CA GLU A 188 -30.61 -11.12 -2.72
C GLU A 188 -31.59 -12.27 -2.46
N LYS A 189 -32.88 -12.11 -2.81
CA LYS A 189 -33.88 -13.18 -2.68
C LYS A 189 -33.69 -14.28 -3.73
N LYS A 190 -33.21 -13.90 -4.92
CA LYS A 190 -33.02 -14.82 -6.04
C LYS A 190 -31.63 -15.47 -6.01
N TYR A 191 -30.64 -14.77 -5.47
CA TYR A 191 -29.22 -15.14 -5.45
C TYR A 191 -28.64 -14.91 -4.04
N PRO A 192 -29.10 -15.66 -3.03
CA PRO A 192 -28.73 -15.43 -1.64
C PRO A 192 -27.23 -15.71 -1.37
N GLU A 193 -26.63 -16.65 -2.08
CA GLU A 193 -25.22 -17.01 -1.94
C GLU A 193 -24.32 -15.91 -2.53
N GLU A 194 -24.58 -15.49 -3.76
CA GLU A 194 -23.86 -14.42 -4.44
C GLU A 194 -24.06 -13.07 -3.74
N ALA A 195 -25.24 -12.83 -3.17
CA ALA A 195 -25.49 -11.65 -2.36
C ALA A 195 -24.70 -11.64 -1.04
N ALA A 196 -24.50 -12.79 -0.41
CA ALA A 196 -23.68 -12.90 0.80
C ALA A 196 -22.20 -12.63 0.48
N GLU A 197 -21.68 -13.17 -0.62
CA GLU A 197 -20.34 -12.88 -1.13
C GLU A 197 -20.14 -11.37 -1.40
N LEU A 198 -21.14 -10.77 -2.03
CA LEU A 198 -21.16 -9.37 -2.41
C LEU A 198 -21.28 -8.41 -1.21
N LYS A 199 -21.74 -8.88 -0.04
CA LYS A 199 -21.70 -8.12 1.22
C LYS A 199 -20.29 -7.99 1.80
N CYS A 200 -19.29 -8.58 1.14
CA CYS A 200 -17.88 -8.32 1.41
C CYS A 200 -17.41 -8.79 2.80
N GLU A 201 -18.16 -9.68 3.43
CA GLU A 201 -17.80 -10.30 4.71
C GLU A 201 -16.82 -11.45 4.49
N LEU A 202 -15.82 -11.59 5.38
CA LEU A 202 -14.91 -12.73 5.31
C LEU A 202 -15.68 -14.02 5.65
N PRO A 203 -15.59 -15.08 4.82
CA PRO A 203 -16.29 -16.33 5.10
C PRO A 203 -15.86 -16.94 6.43
N ALA A 204 -16.80 -17.48 7.21
CA ALA A 204 -16.48 -18.07 8.50
C ALA A 204 -15.45 -19.21 8.37
N GLY A 205 -14.36 -19.15 9.14
CA GLY A 205 -13.31 -20.17 9.13
C GLY A 205 -12.34 -20.10 7.95
N TRP A 206 -12.33 -19.00 7.18
CA TRP A 206 -11.39 -18.78 6.07
C TRP A 206 -9.92 -18.98 6.48
N GLU A 207 -9.59 -18.64 7.73
CA GLU A 207 -8.24 -18.75 8.29
C GLU A 207 -7.73 -20.20 8.33
N LYS A 208 -8.64 -21.19 8.36
CA LYS A 208 -8.30 -22.63 8.34
C LYS A 208 -7.73 -23.09 7.01
N ALA A 209 -7.87 -22.28 5.95
CA ALA A 209 -7.25 -22.58 4.67
C ALA A 209 -5.73 -22.31 4.68
N LEU A 210 -5.24 -21.49 5.61
CA LEU A 210 -3.81 -21.18 5.70
C LEU A 210 -3.02 -22.45 6.05
N PRO A 211 -1.91 -22.74 5.32
CA PRO A 211 -1.08 -23.90 5.62
C PRO A 211 -0.44 -23.80 7.02
N THR A 212 -0.21 -24.95 7.63
CA THR A 212 0.55 -25.09 8.88
C THR A 212 1.78 -25.95 8.65
N TYR A 213 2.83 -25.69 9.43
CA TYR A 213 4.13 -26.32 9.27
C TYR A 213 4.66 -26.81 10.61
N THR A 214 5.41 -27.90 10.59
CA THR A 214 6.15 -28.42 11.75
C THR A 214 7.65 -28.36 11.48
N PRO A 215 8.53 -28.49 12.50
CA PRO A 215 9.98 -28.53 12.30
C PRO A 215 10.45 -29.63 11.33
N GLU A 216 9.68 -30.72 11.18
CA GLU A 216 9.96 -31.82 10.24
C GLU A 216 9.52 -31.51 8.80
N SER A 217 8.70 -30.48 8.61
CA SER A 217 8.27 -30.05 7.29
C SER A 217 9.47 -29.51 6.50
N PRO A 218 9.60 -29.79 5.19
CA PRO A 218 10.72 -29.31 4.40
C PRO A 218 10.84 -27.78 4.43
N GLY A 219 12.07 -27.28 4.61
CA GLY A 219 12.35 -25.85 4.53
C GLY A 219 12.10 -25.30 3.12
N ASP A 220 11.60 -24.07 3.06
CA ASP A 220 11.28 -23.37 1.81
C ASP A 220 11.52 -21.86 1.96
N ALA A 221 11.61 -21.13 0.84
CA ALA A 221 11.73 -19.68 0.86
C ALA A 221 10.38 -19.05 1.23
N THR A 222 10.37 -17.96 2.01
CA THR A 222 9.10 -17.35 2.43
C THR A 222 8.32 -16.75 1.27
N ARG A 223 8.95 -16.45 0.12
CA ARG A 223 8.24 -16.13 -1.13
C ARG A 223 7.41 -17.30 -1.68
N ASN A 224 7.88 -18.54 -1.54
CA ASN A 224 7.15 -19.72 -1.97
C ASN A 224 6.04 -20.06 -0.96
N LEU A 225 6.31 -19.89 0.33
CA LEU A 225 5.30 -20.02 1.39
C LEU A 225 4.18 -18.98 1.24
N SER A 226 4.53 -17.76 0.83
CA SER A 226 3.58 -16.70 0.47
C SER A 226 2.71 -17.09 -0.73
N GLN A 227 3.30 -17.68 -1.78
CA GLN A 227 2.55 -18.23 -2.90
C GLN A 227 1.55 -19.31 -2.45
N GLN A 228 1.93 -20.18 -1.52
CA GLN A 228 1.03 -21.20 -0.96
C GLN A 228 -0.14 -20.56 -0.19
N CYS A 229 0.14 -19.55 0.65
CA CYS A 229 -0.89 -18.81 1.38
C CYS A 229 -1.86 -18.10 0.42
N LEU A 230 -1.36 -17.36 -0.57
CA LEU A 230 -2.20 -16.67 -1.57
C LEU A 230 -3.09 -17.65 -2.34
N ASN A 231 -2.54 -18.79 -2.78
CA ASN A 231 -3.31 -19.81 -3.50
C ASN A 231 -4.36 -20.49 -2.62
N ALA A 232 -4.10 -20.63 -1.32
CA ALA A 232 -5.08 -21.17 -0.39
C ALA A 232 -6.21 -20.15 -0.12
N LEU A 233 -5.85 -18.89 0.14
CA LEU A 233 -6.79 -17.81 0.41
C LEU A 233 -7.67 -17.48 -0.80
N ALA A 234 -7.12 -17.47 -2.01
CA ALA A 234 -7.88 -17.20 -3.23
C ALA A 234 -9.03 -18.20 -3.48
N LYS A 235 -9.00 -19.38 -2.86
CA LYS A 235 -10.07 -20.38 -2.98
C LYS A 235 -11.23 -20.16 -2.01
N VAL A 236 -10.99 -19.43 -0.92
CA VAL A 236 -11.94 -19.32 0.20
C VAL A 236 -12.27 -17.88 0.59
N VAL A 237 -11.54 -16.89 0.09
CA VAL A 237 -11.79 -15.47 0.32
C VAL A 237 -12.10 -14.82 -1.05
N PRO A 238 -13.38 -14.62 -1.38
CA PRO A 238 -13.80 -14.07 -2.68
C PRO A 238 -13.28 -12.65 -2.97
N GLY A 239 -12.92 -11.91 -1.91
CA GLY A 239 -12.31 -10.59 -2.02
C GLY A 239 -10.93 -10.60 -2.69
N PHE A 240 -10.21 -11.72 -2.68
CA PHE A 240 -9.06 -11.87 -3.56
C PHE A 240 -9.58 -12.03 -4.98
N LEU A 241 -9.25 -11.06 -5.84
CA LEU A 241 -9.62 -11.09 -7.24
C LEU A 241 -9.23 -12.45 -7.84
N GLU A 242 -10.20 -13.21 -8.38
CA GLU A 242 -9.96 -14.42 -9.17
C GLU A 242 -9.12 -14.13 -10.44
N ILE A 243 -8.84 -12.86 -10.71
CA ILE A 243 -8.10 -12.36 -11.86
C ILE A 243 -6.71 -11.89 -11.40
N ASN A 244 -5.68 -12.53 -11.96
CA ASN A 244 -4.31 -12.08 -11.81
C ASN A 244 -4.07 -10.78 -12.60
N LEU A 245 -3.89 -9.66 -11.91
CA LEU A 245 -3.55 -8.38 -12.53
C LEU A 245 -2.09 -8.35 -12.99
N ARG A 246 -1.85 -7.98 -14.25
CA ARG A 246 -0.52 -7.91 -14.87
C ARG A 246 -0.12 -6.46 -15.08
N PHE A 247 0.63 -5.91 -14.12
CA PHE A 247 0.94 -4.47 -14.10
C PHE A 247 2.09 -4.05 -15.05
N GLY A 248 2.95 -4.99 -15.42
CA GLY A 248 4.24 -4.69 -16.08
C GLY A 248 5.24 -4.04 -15.10
N VAL A 249 6.32 -3.48 -15.63
CA VAL A 249 7.36 -2.77 -14.83
C VAL A 249 6.85 -1.37 -14.50
N ARG A 250 5.91 -1.29 -13.56
CA ARG A 250 5.13 -0.09 -13.22
C ARG A 250 4.75 -0.05 -11.73
N GLU A 251 5.72 -0.21 -10.85
CA GLU A 251 5.53 -0.37 -9.40
C GLU A 251 4.68 0.77 -8.81
N HIS A 252 4.98 2.02 -9.17
CA HIS A 252 4.22 3.17 -8.66
C HIS A 252 2.75 3.12 -9.11
N GLY A 253 2.52 2.88 -10.40
CA GLY A 253 1.17 2.75 -10.95
C GLY A 253 0.41 1.57 -10.35
N MET A 254 1.10 0.45 -10.14
CA MET A 254 0.58 -0.74 -9.47
C MET A 254 0.07 -0.43 -8.05
N GLY A 255 0.88 0.21 -7.21
CA GLY A 255 0.45 0.61 -5.87
C GLY A 255 -0.74 1.56 -5.88
N ALA A 256 -0.74 2.56 -6.77
CA ALA A 256 -1.83 3.52 -6.88
C ALA A 256 -3.14 2.87 -7.37
N ILE A 257 -3.05 1.93 -8.32
CA ILE A 257 -4.21 1.14 -8.78
C ILE A 257 -4.77 0.31 -7.63
N CYS A 258 -3.92 -0.35 -6.83
CA CYS A 258 -4.36 -1.12 -5.67
C CYS A 258 -5.07 -0.24 -4.61
N ASN A 259 -4.64 1.00 -4.41
CA ASN A 259 -5.37 1.95 -3.56
C ASN A 259 -6.78 2.22 -4.11
N GLY A 260 -6.89 2.46 -5.42
CA GLY A 260 -8.19 2.63 -6.09
C GLY A 260 -9.09 1.42 -5.91
N ILE A 261 -8.55 0.21 -6.07
CA ILE A 261 -9.28 -1.06 -5.89
C ILE A 261 -9.79 -1.18 -4.44
N ALA A 262 -8.93 -0.97 -3.45
CA ALA A 262 -9.29 -1.07 -2.03
C ALA A 262 -10.34 -0.04 -1.62
N LEU A 263 -10.25 1.19 -2.16
CA LEU A 263 -11.17 2.29 -1.84
C LEU A 263 -12.47 2.24 -2.64
N HIS A 264 -12.53 1.45 -3.72
CA HIS A 264 -13.73 1.33 -4.54
C HIS A 264 -14.81 0.47 -3.88
N SER A 265 -14.44 -0.67 -3.31
CA SER A 265 -15.36 -1.56 -2.60
C SER A 265 -14.66 -2.21 -1.42
N PRO A 266 -15.29 -2.23 -0.23
CA PRO A 266 -14.71 -2.86 0.96
C PRO A 266 -14.48 -4.37 0.80
N GLY A 267 -15.07 -5.02 -0.22
CA GLY A 267 -14.88 -6.46 -0.46
C GLY A 267 -13.58 -6.84 -1.13
N LEU A 268 -13.02 -5.96 -1.97
CA LEU A 268 -11.83 -6.32 -2.72
C LEU A 268 -10.58 -6.18 -1.85
N ILE A 269 -9.78 -7.24 -1.80
CA ILE A 269 -8.53 -7.33 -1.07
C ILE A 269 -7.41 -7.35 -2.10
N PRO A 270 -6.93 -6.18 -2.57
CA PRO A 270 -5.85 -6.13 -3.53
C PRO A 270 -4.53 -6.49 -2.86
N TYR A 271 -3.80 -7.38 -3.52
CA TYR A 271 -2.36 -7.51 -3.30
C TYR A 271 -1.60 -7.10 -4.56
N CYS A 272 -0.37 -6.64 -4.37
CA CYS A 272 0.56 -6.42 -5.47
C CYS A 272 1.98 -6.79 -5.06
N ALA A 273 2.86 -7.02 -6.03
CA ALA A 273 4.15 -7.64 -5.77
C ALA A 273 5.27 -7.11 -6.66
N THR A 274 6.46 -6.99 -6.07
CA THR A 274 7.74 -6.72 -6.76
C THR A 274 8.90 -7.20 -5.87
N PHE A 275 10.15 -6.89 -6.24
CA PHE A 275 11.28 -7.06 -5.34
C PHE A 275 11.26 -5.95 -4.28
N PHE A 276 11.64 -6.26 -3.05
CA PHE A 276 11.52 -5.33 -1.94
C PHE A 276 12.31 -4.04 -2.17
N VAL A 277 13.45 -4.13 -2.87
CA VAL A 277 14.26 -2.97 -3.28
C VAL A 277 13.50 -1.96 -4.16
N PHE A 278 12.54 -2.42 -4.97
CA PHE A 278 11.77 -1.55 -5.86
C PHE A 278 10.57 -0.90 -5.18
N THR A 279 10.39 -1.12 -3.87
CA THR A 279 9.42 -0.34 -3.10
C THR A 279 9.72 1.15 -3.13
N ASP A 280 10.98 1.55 -3.33
CA ASP A 280 11.38 2.95 -3.54
C ASP A 280 10.66 3.59 -4.74
N TYR A 281 10.44 2.86 -5.84
CA TYR A 281 9.70 3.37 -6.99
C TYR A 281 8.23 3.68 -6.67
N MET A 282 7.65 2.97 -5.71
CA MET A 282 6.23 3.05 -5.36
C MET A 282 5.96 3.63 -3.97
N ARG A 283 6.99 4.18 -3.32
CA ARG A 283 6.93 4.70 -1.95
C ARG A 283 5.81 5.72 -1.74
N GLY A 284 5.58 6.58 -2.73
CA GLY A 284 4.49 7.57 -2.73
C GLY A 284 3.12 6.89 -2.62
N ALA A 285 2.85 5.90 -3.47
CA ALA A 285 1.60 5.16 -3.46
C ALA A 285 1.39 4.36 -2.16
N MET A 286 2.43 3.71 -1.64
CA MET A 286 2.37 2.97 -0.37
C MET A 286 2.06 3.89 0.81
N ARG A 287 2.68 5.07 0.87
CA ARG A 287 2.37 6.08 1.89
C ARG A 287 0.94 6.59 1.78
N ILE A 288 0.42 6.72 0.55
CA ILE A 288 -0.99 7.07 0.36
C ILE A 288 -1.91 5.95 0.85
N SER A 289 -1.55 4.66 0.68
CA SER A 289 -2.33 3.56 1.28
C SER A 289 -2.46 3.72 2.78
N ALA A 290 -1.36 4.02 3.45
CA ALA A 290 -1.31 4.22 4.90
C ALA A 290 -2.16 5.41 5.33
N LEU A 291 -2.03 6.54 4.62
CA LEU A 291 -2.76 7.77 4.92
C LEU A 291 -4.26 7.66 4.63
N SER A 292 -4.65 6.97 3.56
CA SER A 292 -6.04 6.83 3.12
C SER A 292 -6.75 5.63 3.74
N GLU A 293 -6.12 4.93 4.70
CA GLU A 293 -6.62 3.70 5.30
C GLU A 293 -6.98 2.61 4.27
N ALA A 294 -6.18 2.47 3.21
CA ALA A 294 -6.35 1.40 2.24
C ALA A 294 -5.52 0.17 2.65
N GLY A 295 -6.20 -0.92 3.06
CA GLY A 295 -5.58 -2.20 3.42
C GLY A 295 -5.04 -2.98 2.22
N VAL A 296 -4.06 -2.42 1.51
CA VAL A 296 -3.34 -3.06 0.41
C VAL A 296 -2.29 -4.02 0.96
N ILE A 297 -2.19 -5.20 0.37
CA ILE A 297 -1.16 -6.21 0.71
C ILE A 297 0.01 -6.08 -0.27
N TYR A 298 1.16 -5.67 0.24
CA TYR A 298 2.41 -5.48 -0.51
C TYR A 298 3.32 -6.69 -0.32
N VAL A 299 3.37 -7.56 -1.33
CA VAL A 299 4.15 -8.81 -1.33
C VAL A 299 5.53 -8.54 -1.92
N MET A 300 6.54 -8.42 -1.06
CA MET A 300 7.86 -7.89 -1.42
C MET A 300 8.94 -8.95 -1.25
N THR A 301 9.36 -9.55 -2.37
CA THR A 301 10.33 -10.67 -2.35
C THR A 301 11.77 -10.17 -2.44
N HIS A 302 12.76 -11.06 -2.22
CA HIS A 302 14.18 -10.73 -2.29
C HIS A 302 14.53 -9.62 -1.29
N ASP A 303 14.27 -9.89 -0.02
CA ASP A 303 14.24 -8.91 1.06
C ASP A 303 15.61 -8.46 1.59
N SER A 304 16.70 -9.11 1.18
CA SER A 304 18.05 -8.84 1.73
C SER A 304 19.18 -9.20 0.75
N ILE A 305 20.42 -9.11 1.24
CA ILE A 305 21.62 -9.69 0.60
C ILE A 305 21.50 -11.20 0.30
N GLY A 306 20.52 -11.90 0.90
CA GLY A 306 20.17 -13.28 0.59
C GLY A 306 19.78 -13.52 -0.86
N LEU A 307 19.49 -12.45 -1.62
CA LEU A 307 19.31 -12.56 -3.05
C LEU A 307 20.62 -12.81 -3.83
N GLY A 308 21.80 -12.52 -3.29
CA GLY A 308 23.07 -12.85 -3.92
C GLY A 308 23.43 -11.97 -5.13
N GLU A 309 23.59 -12.60 -6.28
CA GLU A 309 24.44 -12.13 -7.37
C GLU A 309 23.98 -10.85 -8.09
N ASP A 310 22.69 -10.48 -8.03
CA ASP A 310 22.21 -9.23 -8.64
C ASP A 310 22.83 -7.99 -7.96
N GLY A 311 23.37 -8.16 -6.75
CA GLY A 311 24.25 -7.20 -6.11
C GLY A 311 23.55 -5.97 -5.54
N PRO A 312 24.32 -4.91 -5.21
CA PRO A 312 23.86 -3.84 -4.33
C PRO A 312 22.71 -2.99 -4.89
N THR A 313 22.47 -3.02 -6.20
CA THR A 313 21.33 -2.34 -6.83
C THR A 313 20.00 -3.02 -6.56
N HIS A 314 20.03 -4.29 -6.15
CA HIS A 314 18.84 -5.11 -5.91
C HIS A 314 18.66 -5.49 -4.44
N GLN A 315 19.67 -5.27 -3.59
CA GLN A 315 19.72 -5.74 -2.21
C GLN A 315 19.16 -4.65 -1.26
N PRO A 316 18.02 -4.89 -0.60
CA PRO A 316 17.48 -3.97 0.39
C PRO A 316 18.39 -3.86 1.62
N ILE A 317 18.59 -2.65 2.13
CA ILE A 317 19.38 -2.40 3.35
C ILE A 317 18.56 -1.61 4.38
N GLU A 318 18.19 -0.38 4.03
CA GLU A 318 17.42 0.58 4.83
C GLU A 318 15.91 0.36 4.79
N HIS A 319 15.45 -0.51 3.89
CA HIS A 319 14.05 -0.57 3.47
C HIS A 319 13.13 -0.95 4.62
N ILE A 320 13.49 -1.98 5.41
CA ILE A 320 12.72 -2.38 6.60
C ILE A 320 12.57 -1.21 7.57
N ALA A 321 13.69 -0.56 7.93
CA ALA A 321 13.69 0.58 8.85
C ALA A 321 12.84 1.74 8.30
N SER A 322 12.90 2.00 7.00
CA SER A 322 12.10 3.03 6.35
C SER A 322 10.60 2.79 6.51
N PHE A 323 10.13 1.54 6.43
CA PHE A 323 8.72 1.20 6.55
C PHE A 323 8.26 1.06 7.99
N ARG A 324 9.11 0.59 8.90
CA ARG A 324 8.87 0.68 10.35
C ARG A 324 8.68 2.12 10.83
N ALA A 325 9.33 3.07 10.17
CA ALA A 325 9.16 4.50 10.42
C ALA A 325 7.90 5.10 9.78
N MET A 326 7.21 4.38 8.89
CA MET A 326 6.00 4.88 8.21
C MET A 326 4.77 4.70 9.11
N PRO A 327 4.03 5.77 9.45
CA PRO A 327 2.80 5.65 10.23
C PRO A 327 1.75 4.76 9.55
N ASN A 328 0.92 4.06 10.34
CA ASN A 328 -0.16 3.18 9.88
C ASN A 328 0.29 2.21 8.76
N THR A 329 1.42 1.52 8.96
CA THR A 329 1.95 0.53 8.03
C THR A 329 2.45 -0.67 8.82
N LEU A 330 1.95 -1.88 8.53
CA LEU A 330 2.48 -3.09 9.15
C LEU A 330 3.66 -3.61 8.32
N MET A 331 4.84 -3.70 8.93
CA MET A 331 6.04 -4.23 8.28
C MET A 331 6.34 -5.64 8.81
N PHE A 332 5.89 -6.66 8.07
CA PHE A 332 6.13 -8.06 8.36
C PHE A 332 7.41 -8.56 7.72
N ARG A 333 8.18 -9.34 8.48
CA ARG A 333 9.32 -10.11 7.98
C ARG A 333 9.32 -11.52 8.57
N PRO A 334 8.50 -12.44 8.02
CA PRO A 334 8.31 -13.77 8.56
C PRO A 334 9.56 -14.64 8.38
N ALA A 335 9.88 -15.44 9.39
CA ALA A 335 11.02 -16.34 9.42
C ALA A 335 10.77 -17.67 8.69
N ASP A 336 9.52 -18.16 8.68
CA ASP A 336 9.18 -19.47 8.15
C ASP A 336 7.73 -19.55 7.66
N GLY A 337 7.23 -20.78 7.46
CA GLY A 337 5.89 -21.04 6.95
C GLY A 337 4.77 -20.61 7.90
N ASN A 338 4.92 -20.88 9.20
CA ASN A 338 3.90 -20.51 10.19
C ASN A 338 3.83 -18.99 10.35
N GLU A 339 4.97 -18.30 10.39
CA GLU A 339 4.96 -16.84 10.45
C GLU A 339 4.43 -16.21 9.16
N THR A 340 4.72 -16.81 7.99
CA THR A 340 4.17 -16.34 6.71
C THR A 340 2.65 -16.47 6.71
N ALA A 341 2.12 -17.62 7.15
CA ALA A 341 0.68 -17.83 7.30
C ALA A 341 0.04 -16.86 8.31
N GLY A 342 0.67 -16.62 9.46
CA GLY A 342 0.23 -15.64 10.45
C GLY A 342 0.21 -14.20 9.91
N ALA A 343 1.22 -13.81 9.14
CA ALA A 343 1.23 -12.51 8.48
C ALA A 343 0.03 -12.37 7.53
N TYR A 344 -0.22 -13.37 6.68
CA TYR A 344 -1.39 -13.37 5.80
C TYR A 344 -2.72 -13.33 6.59
N ARG A 345 -2.82 -14.05 7.72
CA ARG A 345 -4.00 -14.00 8.60
C ARG A 345 -4.34 -12.56 9.02
N ILE A 346 -3.31 -11.79 9.37
CA ILE A 346 -3.47 -10.41 9.83
C ILE A 346 -3.75 -9.47 8.65
N THR A 347 -3.03 -9.61 7.54
CA THR A 347 -3.19 -8.71 6.38
C THR A 347 -4.60 -8.76 5.77
N VAL A 348 -5.24 -9.93 5.77
CA VAL A 348 -6.61 -10.13 5.27
C VAL A 348 -7.64 -9.46 6.19
N THR A 349 -7.35 -9.32 7.49
CA THR A 349 -8.28 -8.72 8.47
C THR A 349 -8.04 -7.23 8.69
N LYS A 350 -6.81 -6.75 8.57
CA LYS A 350 -6.44 -5.33 8.74
C LYS A 350 -6.77 -4.50 7.49
N ARG A 351 -8.07 -4.36 7.18
CA ARG A 351 -8.59 -3.70 5.96
C ARG A 351 -8.33 -2.18 5.86
N LYS A 352 -7.91 -1.55 6.97
CA LYS A 352 -7.63 -0.11 7.08
C LYS A 352 -6.15 0.23 7.23
N THR A 353 -5.27 -0.77 7.16
CA THR A 353 -3.84 -0.61 7.35
C THR A 353 -3.12 -1.40 6.27
N PRO A 354 -2.33 -0.77 5.38
CA PRO A 354 -1.52 -1.51 4.43
C PRO A 354 -0.51 -2.38 5.16
N SER A 355 -0.24 -3.54 4.58
CA SER A 355 0.72 -4.50 5.12
C SER A 355 1.79 -4.80 4.09
N ILE A 356 3.04 -4.81 4.53
CA ILE A 356 4.21 -5.12 3.70
C ILE A 356 4.81 -6.41 4.21
N LEU A 357 4.96 -7.39 3.33
CA LEU A 357 5.61 -8.66 3.64
C LEU A 357 6.95 -8.71 2.92
N ALA A 358 8.04 -8.57 3.67
CA ALA A 358 9.40 -8.80 3.20
C ALA A 358 9.70 -10.31 3.20
N LEU A 359 9.98 -10.89 2.04
CA LEU A 359 10.03 -12.34 1.81
C LEU A 359 11.35 -12.76 1.15
N SER A 360 11.92 -13.86 1.64
CA SER A 360 13.24 -14.35 1.26
C SER A 360 13.27 -14.93 -0.16
N ARG A 361 14.45 -14.86 -0.79
CA ARG A 361 14.76 -15.62 -2.02
C ARG A 361 15.16 -17.06 -1.68
N GLN A 362 15.99 -17.17 -0.65
CA GLN A 362 16.65 -18.37 -0.14
C GLN A 362 15.71 -19.20 0.74
N LYS A 363 15.95 -20.51 0.78
CA LYS A 363 15.19 -21.45 1.61
C LYS A 363 15.53 -21.25 3.08
N LEU A 364 14.51 -21.36 3.93
CA LEU A 364 14.63 -21.26 5.38
C LEU A 364 14.02 -22.51 6.04
N PRO A 365 14.53 -22.94 7.20
CA PRO A 365 13.94 -24.05 7.95
C PRO A 365 12.61 -23.65 8.58
N GLN A 366 11.82 -24.65 8.99
CA GLN A 366 10.67 -24.43 9.89
C GLN A 366 11.19 -24.49 11.33
N LEU A 367 11.01 -23.42 12.10
CA LEU A 367 11.62 -23.32 13.42
C LEU A 367 10.68 -23.83 14.51
N PRO A 368 11.18 -24.56 15.52
CA PRO A 368 10.36 -24.88 16.69
C PRO A 368 9.95 -23.60 17.41
N GLY A 369 8.68 -23.54 17.86
CA GLY A 369 8.13 -22.43 18.62
C GLY A 369 7.57 -21.27 17.79
N THR A 370 7.82 -21.21 16.48
CA THR A 370 7.12 -20.28 15.59
C THR A 370 5.65 -20.70 15.45
N SER A 371 4.76 -19.71 15.33
CA SER A 371 3.32 -19.99 15.24
C SER A 371 2.58 -18.88 14.52
N ILE A 372 1.41 -19.22 13.96
CA ILE A 372 0.50 -18.25 13.34
C ILE A 372 0.01 -17.24 14.39
N GLU A 373 -0.28 -17.71 15.61
CA GLU A 373 -0.73 -16.90 16.74
C GLU A 373 0.36 -15.96 17.27
N GLY A 374 1.62 -16.40 17.27
CA GLY A 374 2.75 -15.56 17.68
C GLY A 374 2.87 -14.29 16.84
N VAL A 375 2.53 -14.35 15.54
CA VAL A 375 2.58 -13.18 14.65
C VAL A 375 1.62 -12.07 15.09
N GLU A 376 0.48 -12.39 15.69
CA GLU A 376 -0.47 -11.38 16.21
C GLU A 376 0.12 -10.54 17.33
N LYS A 377 1.15 -11.05 17.98
CA LYS A 377 1.89 -10.36 19.04
C LYS A 377 3.00 -9.48 18.50
N GLY A 378 3.36 -9.61 17.22
CA GLY A 378 4.43 -8.87 16.56
C GLY A 378 5.84 -9.29 16.98
N GLY A 379 6.07 -9.48 18.28
CA GLY A 379 7.29 -10.02 18.84
C GLY A 379 6.98 -11.01 19.96
N TYR A 380 7.54 -12.22 19.90
CA TYR A 380 7.21 -13.31 20.81
C TYR A 380 8.38 -14.28 21.00
N THR A 381 8.43 -14.92 22.16
CA THR A 381 9.45 -15.91 22.51
C THR A 381 9.20 -17.23 21.77
N ILE A 382 10.20 -17.72 21.02
CA ILE A 382 10.14 -19.02 20.34
C ILE A 382 10.91 -20.11 21.12
N SER A 383 11.85 -19.72 21.97
CA SER A 383 12.66 -20.63 22.78
C SER A 383 13.20 -19.90 24.02
N ASP A 384 13.14 -20.55 25.18
CA ASP A 384 13.64 -20.00 26.45
C ASP A 384 13.93 -21.14 27.43
N ASP A 385 15.09 -21.11 28.06
CA ASP A 385 15.52 -22.04 29.12
C ASP A 385 15.80 -21.34 30.46
N SER A 386 15.42 -20.06 30.57
CA SER A 386 15.54 -19.29 31.80
C SER A 386 14.41 -19.56 32.79
N SER A 387 14.64 -19.22 34.06
CA SER A 387 13.62 -19.26 35.11
C SER A 387 13.31 -17.86 35.63
N GLY A 388 12.06 -17.63 36.04
CA GLY A 388 11.62 -16.37 36.63
C GLY A 388 11.68 -15.15 35.70
N ASN A 389 11.58 -15.35 34.37
CA ASN A 389 11.67 -14.30 33.35
C ASN A 389 13.01 -13.54 33.37
N LYS A 390 14.12 -14.24 33.63
CA LYS A 390 15.47 -13.68 33.76
C LYS A 390 16.50 -14.48 32.96
N PRO A 391 16.41 -14.49 31.62
CA PRO A 391 17.50 -15.01 30.80
C PRO A 391 18.77 -14.18 30.99
N ASP A 392 19.94 -14.82 30.85
CA ASP A 392 21.22 -14.11 30.83
C ASP A 392 21.27 -13.17 29.62
N VAL A 393 20.82 -13.63 28.45
CA VAL A 393 20.74 -12.84 27.21
C VAL A 393 19.47 -13.12 26.42
N ILE A 394 19.00 -12.09 25.72
CA ILE A 394 17.91 -12.19 24.75
C ILE A 394 18.47 -12.00 23.33
N LEU A 395 18.30 -13.01 22.48
CA LEU A 395 18.61 -12.96 21.06
C LEU A 395 17.33 -12.68 20.27
N ILE A 396 17.34 -11.66 19.43
CA ILE A 396 16.16 -11.14 18.74
C ILE A 396 16.41 -11.21 17.23
N GLY A 397 15.64 -12.03 16.53
CA GLY A 397 15.78 -12.23 15.09
C GLY A 397 14.51 -11.90 14.33
N THR A 398 14.64 -11.63 13.04
CA THR A 398 13.52 -11.51 12.10
C THR A 398 13.86 -12.26 10.82
N GLY A 399 12.85 -12.72 10.09
CA GLY A 399 13.04 -13.32 8.78
C GLY A 399 14.08 -14.45 8.77
N SER A 400 14.93 -14.41 7.75
CA SER A 400 16.02 -15.37 7.55
C SER A 400 17.07 -15.41 8.66
N GLU A 401 17.14 -14.41 9.53
CA GLU A 401 18.16 -14.37 10.58
C GLU A 401 17.68 -14.98 11.91
N LEU A 402 16.39 -15.33 12.01
CA LEU A 402 15.87 -15.99 13.21
C LEU A 402 16.49 -17.37 13.43
N GLU A 403 16.80 -18.11 12.35
CA GLU A 403 17.50 -19.40 12.47
C GLU A 403 18.93 -19.22 13.02
N ILE A 404 19.60 -18.12 12.68
CA ILE A 404 20.94 -17.81 13.16
C ILE A 404 20.90 -17.50 14.66
N ALA A 405 19.90 -16.74 15.11
CA ALA A 405 19.66 -16.49 16.53
C ALA A 405 19.37 -17.79 17.30
N ALA A 406 18.56 -18.69 16.75
CA ALA A 406 18.27 -19.99 17.35
C ALA A 406 19.52 -20.87 17.46
N GLN A 407 20.35 -20.93 16.42
CA GLN A 407 21.61 -21.68 16.44
C GLN A 407 22.61 -21.10 17.44
N ALA A 408 22.71 -19.77 17.55
CA ALA A 408 23.57 -19.12 18.53
C ALA A 408 23.12 -19.39 19.97
N ALA A 409 21.81 -19.48 20.22
CA ALA A 409 21.30 -19.86 21.53
C ALA A 409 21.77 -21.25 21.95
N GLU A 410 21.76 -22.24 21.05
CA GLU A 410 22.25 -23.58 21.34
C GLU A 410 23.74 -23.61 21.70
N VAL A 411 24.56 -22.76 21.08
CA VAL A 411 25.98 -22.63 21.44
C VAL A 411 26.13 -22.04 22.84
N LEU A 412 25.46 -20.93 23.14
CA LEU A 412 25.54 -20.24 24.43
C LEU A 412 24.99 -21.09 25.59
N ARG A 413 23.93 -21.88 25.34
CA ARG A 413 23.37 -22.83 26.31
C ARG A 413 24.35 -23.93 26.67
N LYS A 414 25.09 -24.47 25.71
CA LYS A 414 26.18 -25.45 25.96
C LYS A 414 27.31 -24.86 26.80
N GLU A 415 27.46 -23.53 26.79
CA GLU A 415 28.41 -22.81 27.64
C GLU A 415 27.82 -22.41 29.02
N GLY A 416 26.60 -22.86 29.33
CA GLY A 416 25.97 -22.66 30.63
C GLY A 416 25.22 -21.33 30.79
N LYS A 417 24.92 -20.63 29.70
CA LYS A 417 24.06 -19.43 29.71
C LYS A 417 22.60 -19.81 29.50
N THR A 418 21.71 -19.14 30.21
CA THR A 418 20.27 -19.15 29.91
C THR A 418 19.97 -18.13 28.81
N VAL A 419 19.30 -18.57 27.75
CA VAL A 419 19.11 -17.77 26.54
C VAL A 419 17.65 -17.78 26.13
N ARG A 420 17.11 -16.58 25.91
CA ARG A 420 15.82 -16.40 25.26
C ARG A 420 16.01 -16.04 23.79
N VAL A 421 15.26 -16.70 22.91
CA VAL A 421 15.17 -16.36 21.49
C VAL A 421 13.78 -15.78 21.21
N VAL A 422 13.76 -14.57 20.65
CA VAL A 422 12.55 -13.82 20.32
C VAL A 422 12.48 -13.65 18.80
N SER A 423 11.37 -14.08 18.20
CA SER A 423 11.00 -13.63 16.86
C SER A 423 10.39 -12.26 16.96
N PHE A 424 10.81 -11.33 16.10
CA PHE A 424 10.31 -9.95 16.08
C PHE A 424 9.72 -9.60 14.70
N VAL A 425 8.80 -10.44 14.26
CA VAL A 425 8.20 -10.48 12.92
C VAL A 425 7.51 -9.18 12.48
N CYS A 426 6.90 -8.42 13.39
CA CYS A 426 6.26 -7.11 13.09
C CYS A 426 6.33 -6.18 14.31
N TRP A 427 7.03 -5.05 14.15
CA TRP A 427 7.27 -4.12 15.26
C TRP A 427 6.01 -3.40 15.68
N GLU A 428 5.17 -3.02 14.71
CA GLU A 428 3.98 -2.22 14.97
C GLU A 428 2.97 -3.01 15.81
N LEU A 429 2.79 -4.30 15.53
CA LEU A 429 1.94 -5.17 16.34
C LEU A 429 2.49 -5.41 17.75
N PHE A 430 3.82 -5.49 17.91
CA PHE A 430 4.43 -5.59 19.24
C PHE A 430 4.18 -4.33 20.05
N GLU A 431 4.27 -3.16 19.41
CA GLU A 431 3.99 -1.88 20.05
C GLU A 431 2.52 -1.72 20.47
N GLU A 432 1.59 -2.37 19.77
CA GLU A 432 0.17 -2.43 20.15
C GLU A 432 -0.11 -3.32 21.38
N GLN A 433 0.85 -4.15 21.81
CA GLN A 433 0.65 -5.03 22.98
C GLN A 433 0.70 -4.26 24.30
N THR A 434 0.15 -4.86 25.36
CA THR A 434 0.20 -4.28 26.71
C THR A 434 1.63 -4.28 27.26
N ASP A 435 1.91 -3.38 28.19
CA ASP A 435 3.23 -3.27 28.83
C ASP A 435 3.59 -4.58 29.56
N GLU A 436 2.62 -5.27 30.16
CA GLU A 436 2.84 -6.59 30.79
C GLU A 436 3.29 -7.63 29.77
N TYR A 437 2.71 -7.64 28.57
CA TYR A 437 3.14 -8.55 27.52
C TYR A 437 4.55 -8.19 27.03
N LYS A 438 4.83 -6.91 26.80
CA LYS A 438 6.17 -6.44 26.40
C LYS A 438 7.22 -6.83 27.43
N GLU A 439 6.94 -6.68 28.72
CA GLU A 439 7.82 -7.10 29.82
C GLU A 439 7.97 -8.62 29.90
N SER A 440 6.94 -9.38 29.54
CA SER A 440 7.03 -10.85 29.49
C SER A 440 7.97 -11.36 28.40
N VAL A 441 8.14 -10.61 27.29
CA VAL A 441 9.01 -10.97 26.16
C VAL A 441 10.40 -10.36 26.34
N LEU A 442 10.47 -9.05 26.61
CA LEU A 442 11.69 -8.25 26.73
C LEU A 442 11.81 -7.63 28.13
N PRO A 443 12.03 -8.44 29.19
CA PRO A 443 12.10 -7.96 30.56
C PRO A 443 13.10 -6.81 30.71
N SER A 444 12.64 -5.70 31.27
CA SER A 444 13.42 -4.48 31.50
C SER A 444 14.70 -4.71 32.31
N GLY A 445 14.67 -5.69 33.23
CA GLY A 445 15.83 -6.11 34.02
C GLY A 445 16.94 -6.82 33.22
N VAL A 446 16.64 -7.33 32.03
CA VAL A 446 17.61 -8.01 31.15
C VAL A 446 18.03 -7.06 30.04
N THR A 447 19.19 -6.44 30.22
CA THR A 447 19.75 -5.48 29.24
C THR A 447 20.73 -6.11 28.26
N ALA A 448 21.16 -7.35 28.49
CA ALA A 448 21.97 -8.09 27.53
C ALA A 448 21.05 -8.55 26.39
N ARG A 449 21.03 -7.79 25.31
CA ARG A 449 20.17 -8.02 24.14
C ARG A 449 21.00 -7.93 22.88
N VAL A 450 20.83 -8.91 22.00
CA VAL A 450 21.46 -8.93 20.67
C VAL A 450 20.37 -9.05 19.63
N SER A 451 20.27 -8.08 18.72
CA SER A 451 19.44 -8.22 17.52
C SER A 451 20.26 -8.68 16.32
N ILE A 452 19.66 -9.47 15.44
CA ILE A 452 20.25 -9.85 14.16
C ILE A 452 19.21 -9.74 13.03
N GLU A 453 19.56 -8.99 11.99
CA GLU A 453 18.71 -8.76 10.82
C GLU A 453 19.60 -8.40 9.61
N ALA A 454 19.40 -9.03 8.45
CA ALA A 454 20.12 -8.71 7.21
C ALA A 454 19.62 -7.42 6.56
N ALA A 455 19.67 -6.33 7.32
CA ALA A 455 19.28 -4.97 6.98
C ALA A 455 20.08 -3.98 7.85
N SER A 456 19.82 -2.68 7.68
CA SER A 456 20.42 -1.65 8.54
C SER A 456 20.06 -1.86 10.01
N THR A 457 21.03 -1.61 10.89
CA THR A 457 20.82 -1.62 12.35
C THR A 457 20.03 -0.41 12.84
N PHE A 458 19.66 0.53 11.95
CA PHE A 458 18.89 1.71 12.32
C PHE A 458 17.54 1.33 12.94
N GLY A 459 17.21 1.95 14.09
CA GLY A 459 15.99 1.68 14.86
C GLY A 459 16.13 0.58 15.92
N TRP A 460 17.02 -0.42 15.74
CA TRP A 460 17.19 -1.53 16.69
C TRP A 460 17.60 -1.08 18.09
N GLY A 461 18.25 0.07 18.23
CA GLY A 461 18.54 0.69 19.53
C GLY A 461 17.31 0.89 20.43
N LYS A 462 16.10 1.03 19.86
CA LYS A 462 14.83 1.08 20.62
C LYS A 462 14.54 -0.23 21.36
N ILE A 463 14.95 -1.36 20.79
CA ILE A 463 14.63 -2.70 21.28
C ILE A 463 15.76 -3.26 22.14
N VAL A 464 17.01 -3.15 21.66
CA VAL A 464 18.19 -3.70 22.37
C VAL A 464 18.73 -2.78 23.46
N GLY A 465 18.39 -1.48 23.43
CA GLY A 465 18.83 -0.48 24.39
C GLY A 465 20.31 -0.11 24.27
N GLY A 466 20.78 0.83 25.09
CA GLY A 466 22.13 1.40 24.99
C GLY A 466 23.28 0.44 25.31
N ARG A 467 23.02 -0.68 26.00
CA ARG A 467 24.00 -1.75 26.24
C ARG A 467 23.96 -2.84 25.19
N GLY A 468 22.84 -3.01 24.47
CA GLY A 468 22.66 -4.10 23.53
C GLY A 468 23.54 -3.98 22.28
N LYS A 469 23.58 -5.06 21.50
CA LYS A 469 24.28 -5.13 20.21
C LYS A 469 23.27 -5.38 19.10
N SER A 470 23.56 -4.84 17.91
CA SER A 470 22.77 -5.10 16.71
C SER A 470 23.71 -5.54 15.60
N ILE A 471 23.43 -6.72 15.06
CA ILE A 471 24.14 -7.32 13.93
C ILE A 471 23.27 -7.12 12.69
N GLY A 472 23.89 -6.56 11.65
CA GLY A 472 23.25 -6.26 10.38
C GLY A 472 24.24 -5.59 9.44
N ILE A 473 23.73 -4.94 8.41
CA ILE A 473 24.53 -4.33 7.35
C ILE A 473 24.20 -2.84 7.21
N ASN A 474 25.16 -1.95 7.48
CA ASN A 474 25.00 -0.49 7.40
C ASN A 474 25.71 0.14 6.19
N SER A 475 26.18 -0.69 5.26
CA SER A 475 26.66 -0.29 3.94
C SER A 475 25.70 -0.81 2.87
N PHE A 476 25.91 -0.45 1.61
CA PHE A 476 25.36 -1.26 0.52
C PHE A 476 25.95 -2.68 0.55
N GLY A 477 25.27 -3.61 -0.11
CA GLY A 477 25.75 -4.98 -0.27
C GLY A 477 26.78 -5.14 -1.41
N ALA A 478 26.88 -6.34 -1.96
CA ALA A 478 27.83 -6.69 -3.01
C ALA A 478 27.28 -7.78 -3.94
N SER A 479 27.83 -7.90 -5.15
CA SER A 479 27.49 -8.98 -6.08
C SER A 479 28.35 -10.20 -5.79
N ALA A 480 27.78 -11.18 -5.10
CA ALA A 480 28.38 -12.49 -4.85
C ALA A 480 27.30 -13.51 -4.44
N PRO A 481 27.59 -14.81 -4.39
CA PRO A 481 26.66 -15.79 -3.84
C PRO A 481 26.28 -15.48 -2.38
N ALA A 482 25.00 -15.65 -2.04
CA ALA A 482 24.46 -15.26 -0.73
C ALA A 482 25.24 -15.81 0.48
N PRO A 483 25.66 -17.09 0.54
CA PRO A 483 26.44 -17.59 1.69
C PRO A 483 27.76 -16.85 1.90
N LEU A 484 28.41 -16.41 0.81
CA LEU A 484 29.62 -15.60 0.91
C LEU A 484 29.29 -14.21 1.45
N LEU A 485 28.22 -13.58 0.96
CA LEU A 485 27.78 -12.27 1.47
C LEU A 485 27.49 -12.32 2.97
N TYR A 486 26.72 -13.30 3.45
CA TYR A 486 26.43 -13.46 4.88
C TYR A 486 27.71 -13.58 5.72
N LYS A 487 28.68 -14.37 5.23
CA LYS A 487 29.98 -14.53 5.88
C LYS A 487 30.78 -13.22 5.92
N GLU A 488 30.95 -12.55 4.79
CA GLU A 488 31.76 -11.34 4.69
C GLU A 488 31.16 -10.15 5.45
N PHE A 489 29.82 -10.06 5.51
CA PHE A 489 29.13 -9.04 6.30
C PHE A 489 28.93 -9.42 7.77
N GLY A 490 29.44 -10.58 8.22
CA GLY A 490 29.39 -10.98 9.63
C GLY A 490 27.98 -11.30 10.14
N ILE A 491 27.06 -11.69 9.26
CA ILE A 491 25.70 -12.10 9.62
C ILE A 491 25.70 -13.62 9.80
N ILE A 492 26.39 -14.07 10.83
CA ILE A 492 26.68 -15.50 11.10
C ILE A 492 26.51 -15.81 12.59
N VAL A 493 26.41 -17.10 12.90
CA VAL A 493 26.20 -17.60 14.28
C VAL A 493 27.30 -17.11 15.22
N GLU A 494 28.56 -17.18 14.78
CA GLU A 494 29.73 -16.79 15.56
C GLU A 494 29.66 -15.33 15.98
N ALA A 495 29.23 -14.43 15.09
CA ALA A 495 29.07 -13.02 15.39
C ALA A 495 28.00 -12.77 16.46
N VAL A 496 26.89 -13.52 16.44
CA VAL A 496 25.85 -13.45 17.48
C VAL A 496 26.38 -13.92 18.83
N VAL A 497 27.11 -15.04 18.84
CA VAL A 497 27.73 -15.59 20.05
C VAL A 497 28.74 -14.61 20.64
N ASP A 498 29.64 -14.04 19.83
CA ASP A 498 30.63 -13.08 20.26
C ASP A 498 29.99 -11.78 20.77
N ALA A 499 28.96 -11.28 20.08
CA ALA A 499 28.19 -10.13 20.52
C ALA A 499 27.52 -10.39 21.87
N ALA A 500 26.89 -11.55 22.07
CA ALA A 500 26.27 -11.93 23.33
C ALA A 500 27.31 -12.04 24.46
N LYS A 501 28.45 -12.68 24.20
CA LYS A 501 29.56 -12.80 25.17
C LYS A 501 30.10 -11.46 25.62
N SER A 502 30.12 -10.46 24.74
CA SER A 502 30.56 -9.10 25.08
C SER A 502 29.64 -8.36 26.07
N LEU A 503 28.47 -8.93 26.40
CA LEU A 503 27.46 -8.33 27.28
C LEU A 503 27.44 -8.92 28.70
N PHE A 504 28.22 -9.97 28.96
CA PHE A 504 28.29 -10.65 30.25
C PHE A 504 29.48 -10.23 31.11
#